data_AF-A0A2S8RZT4-F1
#
_entry.id   AF-A0A2S8RZT4-F1
#
_cell.length_a   1.000
_cell.length_b   1.000
_cell.length_c   1.000
_cell.angle_alpha   90.00
_cell.angle_beta   90.00
_cell.angle_gamma   90.00
#
_symmetry.space_group_name_H-M   'P 1'
#
loop_
_entity.id
_entity.type
_entity.pdbx_description
1 polymer ?
#
loop_
_entity_poly.entity_id
_entity_poly.type
_entity_poly.pdbx_seq_one_letter_code
_entity_poly.pdbx_strand_id
1 'polypeptide(L)' 'MTLNTQPNLTRPDDFYEALIDMHRDLDEAQSQSANAQLILLLANHIGDHATLLEAMQHARDGVIDMSARDAQAHSLAA' A
#
# COMPACT_ATOMS: atom_id res chain seq x y z
N MET A 1 -17.40 8.43 0.47
CA MET A 1 -17.67 6.99 0.71
C MET A 1 -16.88 6.56 1.96
N THR A 2 -17.14 5.40 2.54
CA THR A 2 -16.30 4.87 3.64
C THR A 2 -15.20 3.98 3.05
N LEU A 3 -13.98 4.07 3.58
CA LEU A 3 -12.88 3.20 3.14
C LEU A 3 -13.19 1.72 3.41
N ASN A 4 -13.00 0.86 2.40
CA ASN A 4 -13.07 -0.59 2.58
C ASN A 4 -11.69 -1.15 2.93
N THR A 5 -11.53 -1.66 4.14
CA THR A 5 -10.29 -2.28 4.64
C THR A 5 -10.29 -3.81 4.57
N GLN A 6 -11.37 -4.41 4.05
CA GLN A 6 -11.49 -5.85 3.87
C GLN A 6 -10.93 -6.29 2.50
N PRO A 7 -10.52 -7.57 2.35
CA PRO A 7 -10.15 -8.13 1.06
C PRO A 7 -11.30 -7.99 0.06
N ASN A 8 -11.11 -7.18 -0.99
CA ASN A 8 -12.14 -6.85 -1.98
C ASN A 8 -11.71 -7.18 -3.43
N LEU A 9 -10.57 -7.87 -3.61
CA LEU A 9 -10.10 -8.26 -4.93
C LEU A 9 -10.79 -9.55 -5.38
N THR A 10 -11.44 -9.52 -6.54
CA THR A 10 -12.10 -10.72 -7.12
C THR A 10 -11.10 -11.79 -7.55
N ARG A 11 -9.91 -11.37 -8.01
CA ARG A 11 -8.81 -12.23 -8.43
C ARG A 11 -7.50 -11.69 -7.85
N PRO A 12 -7.21 -11.98 -6.56
CA PRO A 12 -6.04 -11.44 -5.89
C PRO A 12 -4.74 -11.87 -6.59
N ASP A 13 -4.64 -13.14 -6.97
CA ASP A 13 -3.42 -13.72 -7.57
C ASP A 13 -3.03 -13.01 -8.88
N ASP A 14 -3.96 -12.90 -9.84
CA ASP A 14 -3.77 -12.17 -11.10
C ASP A 14 -3.32 -10.71 -10.86
N PHE A 15 -3.89 -10.04 -9.86
CA PHE A 15 -3.55 -8.66 -9.56
C PHE A 15 -2.14 -8.53 -8.98
N TYR A 16 -1.75 -9.43 -8.07
CA TYR A 16 -0.40 -9.45 -7.52
C TYR A 16 0.65 -9.78 -8.59
N GLU A 17 0.35 -10.71 -9.51
CA GLU A 17 1.22 -10.99 -10.65
C GLU A 17 1.41 -9.75 -11.53
N ALA A 18 0.32 -9.06 -11.89
CA ALA A 18 0.38 -7.82 -12.66
C ALA A 18 1.17 -6.70 -11.97
N LEU A 19 1.07 -6.58 -10.64
CA LEU A 19 1.87 -5.63 -9.85
C LEU A 19 3.36 -5.97 -9.87
N ILE A 20 3.71 -7.25 -9.75
CA ILE A 20 5.11 -7.69 -9.85
C ILE A 20 5.66 -7.41 -11.24
N ASP A 21 4.89 -7.74 -12.28
CA ASP A 21 5.28 -7.50 -13.67
C ASP A 21 5.42 -6.00 -13.99
N MET A 22 4.61 -5.13 -13.38
CA MET A 22 4.74 -3.67 -13.50
C MET A 22 6.13 -3.17 -13.06
N HIS A 23 6.74 -3.85 -12.09
CA HIS A 23 8.06 -3.49 -11.57
C HIS A 23 9.22 -4.13 -12.33
N ARG A 24 8.93 -5.02 -13.29
CA ARG A 24 9.95 -5.71 -14.04
C ARG A 24 10.80 -4.73 -14.85
N ASP A 25 12.11 -4.96 -14.84
CA ASP A 25 13.10 -4.16 -15.56
C ASP A 25 13.21 -2.68 -15.10
N LEU A 26 12.56 -2.30 -13.98
CA LEU A 26 12.70 -0.98 -13.37
C LEU A 26 13.78 -0.97 -12.29
N ASP A 27 14.53 0.13 -12.23
CA ASP A 27 15.34 0.42 -11.05
C ASP A 27 14.48 0.85 -9.86
N GLU A 28 15.09 1.00 -8.69
CA GLU A 28 14.38 1.35 -7.46
C GLU A 28 13.64 2.70 -7.57
N ALA A 29 14.26 3.71 -8.17
CA ALA A 29 13.66 5.04 -8.31
C ALA A 29 12.49 5.03 -9.29
N GLN A 30 12.62 4.31 -10.40
CA GLN A 30 11.55 4.09 -11.38
C GLN A 30 10.40 3.29 -10.78
N SER A 31 10.70 2.25 -10.02
CA SER A 31 9.72 1.44 -9.28
C SER A 31 8.90 2.30 -8.31
N GLN A 32 9.56 3.15 -7.52
CA GLN A 32 8.88 4.11 -6.64
C GLN A 32 8.03 5.12 -7.42
N SER A 33 8.53 5.61 -8.56
CA SER A 33 7.77 6.54 -9.43
C SER A 33 6.52 5.88 -10.01
N ALA A 34 6.62 4.62 -10.47
CA ALA A 34 5.49 3.84 -10.97
C ALA A 34 4.41 3.66 -9.89
N ASN A 35 4.82 3.34 -8.66
CA ASN A 35 3.90 3.25 -7.51
C ASN A 35 3.22 4.57 -7.20
N ALA A 36 3.96 5.68 -7.18
CA ALA A 36 3.38 7.00 -6.96
C ALA A 36 2.35 7.36 -8.03
N GLN A 37 2.64 7.07 -9.30
CA GLN A 37 1.70 7.28 -10.41
C GLN A 37 0.45 6.41 -10.28
N LEU A 38 0.60 5.13 -9.94
CA LEU A 38 -0.53 4.23 -9.71
C LEU A 38 -1.43 4.75 -8.58
N ILE A 39 -0.84 5.17 -7.45
CA ILE A 39 -1.58 5.74 -6.32
C ILE A 39 -2.38 6.97 -6.76
N LEU A 40 -1.80 7.89 -7.53
CA LEU A 40 -2.49 9.08 -8.02
C LEU A 40 -3.63 8.75 -8.97
N LEU A 41 -3.45 7.77 -9.86
CA LEU A 41 -4.51 7.30 -10.76
C LEU A 41 -5.69 6.69 -9.98
N LEU A 42 -5.40 5.84 -9.00
CA LEU A 42 -6.41 5.25 -8.12
C LEU A 42 -7.10 6.32 -7.27
N ALA A 43 -6.35 7.31 -6.77
CA ALA A 43 -6.91 8.42 -6.01
C ALA A 43 -7.89 9.25 -6.85
N ASN A 44 -7.54 9.51 -8.11
CA ASN A 44 -8.42 10.18 -9.06
C ASN A 44 -9.67 9.33 -9.38
N HIS A 45 -9.52 8.01 -9.49
CA HIS A 45 -10.66 7.10 -9.70
C HIS A 45 -11.62 7.08 -8.50
N ILE A 46 -11.10 7.12 -7.27
CA ILE A 46 -11.90 7.19 -6.04
C ILE A 46 -12.60 8.54 -5.91
N GLY A 47 -11.89 9.65 -6.16
CA GLY A 47 -12.43 11.02 -6.21
C GLY A 47 -12.92 11.61 -4.88
N ASP A 48 -13.11 10.79 -3.84
CA ASP A 48 -13.60 11.22 -2.52
C ASP A 48 -12.45 11.61 -1.57
N HIS A 49 -12.36 12.90 -1.25
CA HIS A 49 -11.29 13.44 -0.42
C HIS A 49 -11.25 12.84 0.99
N ALA A 50 -12.40 12.60 1.63
CA ALA A 50 -12.45 12.05 2.98
C ALA A 50 -11.97 10.60 3.01
N THR A 51 -12.39 9.79 2.04
CA THR A 51 -11.89 8.41 1.86
C THR A 51 -10.38 8.37 1.64
N LEU A 52 -9.82 9.30 0.86
CA LEU A 52 -8.39 9.38 0.62
C LEU A 52 -7.60 9.75 1.88
N LEU A 53 -8.09 10.69 2.69
CA LEU A 53 -7.46 11.04 3.97
C LEU A 53 -7.50 9.86 4.96
N GLU A 54 -8.64 9.17 5.04
CA GLU A 54 -8.79 7.96 5.85
C GLU A 54 -7.77 6.88 5.42
N ALA A 55 -7.63 6.65 4.12
CA ALA A 55 -6.65 5.70 3.58
C ALA A 55 -5.21 6.06 3.93
N MET A 56 -4.83 7.35 3.84
CA MET A 56 -3.49 7.81 4.21
C MET A 56 -3.20 7.59 5.70
N GLN A 57 -4.18 7.84 6.57
CA GLN A 57 -4.05 7.62 8.00
C GLN A 57 -3.83 6.12 8.30
N HIS A 58 -4.66 5.24 7.72
CA HIS A 58 -4.50 3.80 7.87
C HIS A 58 -3.14 3.29 7.37
N ALA A 59 -2.68 3.77 6.21
CA ALA A 59 -1.38 3.39 5.66
C ALA A 59 -0.23 3.79 6.60
N ARG A 60 -0.28 5.01 7.16
CA ARG A 60 0.74 5.51 8.10
C ARG A 60 0.75 4.71 9.40
N ASP A 61 -0.42 4.44 9.96
CA ASP A 61 -0.53 3.72 11.24
C ASP A 61 -0.08 2.25 11.10
N GLY A 62 -0.37 1.60 9.96
CA GLY A 62 0.09 0.25 9.69
C GLY A 62 1.62 0.10 9.65
N VAL A 63 2.33 1.08 9.09
CA VAL A 63 3.81 1.08 9.05
C VAL A 63 4.40 1.31 10.44
N ILE A 64 3.79 2.20 11.24
CA ILE A 64 4.22 2.48 12.61
C ILE A 64 4.02 1.25 13.51
N ASP A 65 2.87 0.58 13.41
CA ASP A 65 2.59 -0.63 14.18
C ASP A 65 3.56 -1.77 13.81
N MET A 66 3.86 -1.97 12.52
CA MET A 66 4.86 -2.95 12.09
C MET A 66 6.23 -2.66 12.72
N SER A 67 6.68 -1.40 12.65
CA SER A 67 7.96 -0.97 13.20
C SER A 67 8.03 -1.16 14.72
N ALA A 68 6.93 -0.92 15.44
CA ALA A 68 6.84 -1.14 16.88
C ALA A 68 6.91 -2.63 17.26
N ARG A 69 6.31 -3.52 16.44
CA ARG A 69 6.37 -4.98 16.63
C ARG A 69 7.78 -5.52 16.38
N ASP A 70 8.45 -5.05 15.33
CA ASP A 70 9.83 -5.46 15.02
C ASP A 70 10.80 -5.08 16.16
N ALA A 71 10.65 -3.87 16.72
CA ALA A 71 11.45 -3.42 17.86
C ALA A 71 11.22 -4.27 19.13
N GLN A 72 9.98 -4.69 19.39
CA GLN A 72 9.64 -5.56 20.53
C GLN A 72 10.19 -6.97 20.36
N ALA A 73 10.11 -7.54 19.15
CA ALA A 73 10.66 -8.86 18.84
C ALA A 73 12.18 -8.90 19.04
N HIS A 74 12.89 -7.83 18.68
CA HIS A 74 14.34 -7.73 18.87
C HIS A 74 14.74 -7.63 20.35
N SER A 75 13.91 -7.02 21.20
CA SER A 75 14.19 -6.86 22.64
C SER A 75 13.91 -8.12 23.48
N LEU A 76 13.07 -9.05 23.01
CA LEU A 76 12.75 -10.31 23.71
C LEU A 76 13.75 -11.44 23.36
N ALA A 77 14.54 -11.27 22.31
CA ALA A 77 15.52 -12.24 21.83
C ALA A 77 16.94 -12.05 22.40
N ALA A 78 17.15 -11.04 23.25
CA ALA A 78 18.42 -10.67 23.90
C ALA A 78 18.36 -10.88 25.41
#